data_AF-A0A9P6GEW6-F1
#
_entry.id   AF-A0A9P6GEW6-F1
#
_cell.length_a   1.000
_cell.length_b   1.000
_cell.length_c   1.000
_cell.angle_alpha   90.00
_cell.angle_beta   90.00
_cell.angle_gamma   90.00
#
_symmetry.space_group_name_H-M   'P 1'
#
loop_
_entity.id
_entity.type
_entity.pdbx_description
1 polymer ?
#
loop_
_entity_poly.entity_id
_entity_poly.type
_entity_poly.pdbx_seq_one_letter_code
_entity_poly.pdbx_strand_id
1 'polypeptide(L)'
;MQPILRLTFSLLLLFAAGASPHPSRFIRGLAGAVYLCPLRSWQGKCVWRPLGFKPDEPCLSEETGTIPTGFTFGSIGPDAYGECLLYSSTDCGYSDRGRSRIGTLKFPGVPNVMPGVRSLWCWTCKRSDCSDINPLELEINRHEWRAQQQG
;
A
#
# COMPACT_ATOMS: atom_id res chain seq x y z
N MET A 1 -42.39 -55.00 32.83
CA MET A 1 -42.87 -53.60 32.92
C MET A 1 -41.71 -52.68 32.57
N GLN A 2 -41.70 -52.09 31.38
CA GLN A 2 -40.67 -51.15 30.91
C GLN A 2 -41.30 -49.75 30.80
N PRO A 3 -40.63 -48.66 31.23
CA PRO A 3 -41.02 -47.32 30.84
C PRO A 3 -40.27 -46.87 29.57
N ILE A 4 -41.07 -46.33 28.65
CA ILE A 4 -40.72 -45.89 27.30
C ILE A 4 -39.98 -44.55 27.36
N LEU A 5 -38.74 -44.56 26.88
CA LEU A 5 -37.88 -43.40 26.67
C LEU A 5 -38.43 -42.57 25.50
N ARG A 6 -38.96 -41.36 25.75
CA ARG A 6 -39.36 -40.43 24.69
C ARG A 6 -38.20 -39.46 24.40
N LEU A 7 -37.45 -39.74 23.33
CA LEU A 7 -36.54 -38.79 22.69
C LEU A 7 -37.37 -37.76 21.91
N THR A 8 -37.43 -36.52 22.41
CA THR A 8 -37.87 -35.37 21.62
C THR A 8 -36.66 -34.78 20.90
N PHE A 9 -36.48 -35.16 19.64
CA PHE A 9 -35.48 -34.58 18.73
C PHE A 9 -35.97 -33.18 18.31
N SER A 10 -35.57 -32.15 19.06
CA SER A 10 -35.81 -30.75 18.65
C SER A 10 -34.83 -30.39 17.54
N LEU A 11 -35.34 -30.41 16.32
CA LEU A 11 -34.65 -29.97 15.11
C LEU A 11 -34.54 -28.43 15.13
N LEU A 12 -33.46 -27.90 15.73
CA LEU A 12 -33.09 -26.49 15.60
C LEU A 12 -32.61 -26.24 14.16
N LEU A 13 -33.53 -25.74 13.33
CA LEU A 13 -33.22 -25.14 12.02
C LEU A 13 -32.38 -23.87 12.23
N LEU A 14 -31.06 -24.03 12.16
CA LEU A 14 -30.11 -22.94 12.05
C LEU A 14 -30.29 -22.24 10.69
N PHE A 15 -31.04 -21.15 10.69
CA PHE A 15 -31.00 -20.17 9.61
C PHE A 15 -29.60 -19.54 9.60
N ALA A 16 -28.72 -20.08 8.76
CA ALA A 16 -27.46 -19.42 8.43
C ALA A 16 -27.81 -18.14 7.66
N ALA A 17 -27.86 -17.01 8.38
CA ALA A 17 -27.92 -15.70 7.77
C ALA A 17 -26.65 -15.53 6.91
N GLY A 18 -26.81 -15.70 5.59
CA GLY A 18 -25.77 -15.43 4.62
C GLY A 18 -25.45 -13.94 4.63
N ALA A 19 -24.49 -13.53 5.47
CA ALA A 19 -23.89 -12.22 5.39
C ALA A 19 -23.17 -12.11 4.04
N SER A 20 -23.81 -11.47 3.06
CA SER A 20 -23.13 -11.05 1.85
C SER A 20 -22.12 -9.98 2.25
N PRO A 21 -20.79 -10.23 2.10
CA PRO A 21 -19.81 -9.19 2.35
C PRO A 21 -20.13 -8.03 1.43
N HIS A 22 -20.62 -6.94 2.01
CA HIS A 22 -20.79 -5.71 1.27
C HIS A 22 -19.40 -5.30 0.79
N PRO A 23 -19.20 -5.02 -0.51
CA PRO A 23 -17.95 -4.44 -0.95
C PRO A 23 -17.82 -3.14 -0.17
N SER A 24 -16.86 -3.12 0.78
CA SER A 24 -16.42 -1.90 1.42
C SER A 24 -16.17 -0.92 0.29
N ARG A 25 -17.01 0.13 0.20
CA ARG A 25 -16.70 1.32 -0.58
C ARG A 25 -15.50 1.94 0.11
N PHE A 26 -14.32 1.38 -0.11
CA PHE A 26 -13.08 2.10 0.10
C PHE A 26 -13.27 3.42 -0.62
N ILE A 27 -13.19 4.51 0.13
CA ILE A 27 -13.13 5.85 -0.43
C ILE A 27 -11.92 5.83 -1.36
N ARG A 28 -12.16 5.70 -2.66
CA ARG A 28 -11.11 5.76 -3.67
C ARG A 28 -10.61 7.19 -3.71
N GLY A 29 -9.29 7.37 -3.82
CA GLY A 29 -8.70 8.68 -4.15
C GLY A 29 -8.30 9.51 -2.95
N LEU A 30 -7.69 8.92 -1.92
CA LEU A 30 -6.89 9.72 -1.01
C LEU A 30 -5.58 10.05 -1.74
N ALA A 31 -5.35 11.33 -1.97
CA ALA A 31 -4.15 11.78 -2.65
C ALA A 31 -2.91 11.20 -1.95
N GLY A 32 -1.99 10.62 -2.73
CA GLY A 32 -0.79 9.98 -2.23
C GLY A 32 -0.96 8.52 -1.80
N ALA A 33 -2.17 8.00 -1.64
CA ALA A 33 -2.38 6.56 -1.39
C ALA A 33 -1.93 5.70 -2.60
N VAL A 34 -1.70 4.41 -2.37
CA VAL A 34 -1.23 3.51 -3.43
C VAL A 34 -1.89 2.13 -3.36
N TYR A 35 -2.31 1.63 -4.52
CA TYR A 35 -2.74 0.25 -4.73
C TYR A 35 -1.55 -0.62 -5.14
N LEU A 36 -1.38 -1.74 -4.45
CA LEU A 36 -0.29 -2.69 -4.67
C LEU A 36 -0.91 -4.07 -4.89
N CYS A 37 -0.59 -4.72 -6.00
CA CYS A 37 -1.02 -6.10 -6.27
C CYS A 37 0.18 -7.01 -6.49
N PRO A 38 0.11 -8.26 -6.00
CA PRO A 38 1.23 -9.19 -6.13
C PRO A 38 1.39 -9.74 -7.55
N LEU A 39 0.32 -9.70 -8.34
CA LEU A 39 0.29 -10.18 -9.71
C LEU A 39 0.11 -9.01 -10.68
N ARG A 40 0.48 -9.27 -11.93
CA ARG A 40 0.33 -8.34 -13.05
C ARG A 40 -1.14 -8.03 -13.33
N SER A 41 -1.38 -6.92 -14.00
CA SER A 41 -2.70 -6.48 -14.46
C SER A 41 -3.74 -6.40 -13.33
N TRP A 42 -3.33 -5.91 -12.16
CA TRP A 42 -4.21 -5.65 -11.01
C TRP A 42 -4.84 -6.91 -10.42
N GLN A 43 -4.14 -8.05 -10.49
CA GLN A 43 -4.63 -9.35 -10.04
C GLN A 43 -4.09 -9.77 -8.66
N GLY A 44 -4.78 -10.74 -8.05
CA GLY A 44 -4.42 -11.32 -6.75
C GLY A 44 -5.01 -10.53 -5.57
N LYS A 45 -4.51 -10.82 -4.37
CA LYS A 45 -4.93 -10.12 -3.14
C LYS A 45 -4.22 -8.76 -3.07
N CYS A 46 -4.77 -7.77 -3.76
CA CYS A 46 -4.26 -6.42 -3.72
C CYS A 46 -4.43 -5.80 -2.32
N VAL A 47 -3.48 -4.96 -1.95
CA VAL A 47 -3.55 -4.13 -0.74
C VAL A 47 -3.58 -2.67 -1.16
N TRP A 48 -4.42 -1.91 -0.47
CA TRP A 48 -4.41 -0.46 -0.57
C TRP A 48 -3.70 0.09 0.65
N ARG A 49 -2.74 0.99 0.44
CA ARG A 49 -2.00 1.64 1.51
C ARG A 49 -2.40 3.11 1.56
N PRO A 50 -3.10 3.55 2.63
CA PRO A 50 -3.28 4.97 2.86
C PRO A 50 -1.91 5.57 3.12
N LEU A 51 -1.61 6.66 2.43
CA LEU A 51 -0.55 7.53 2.88
C LEU A 51 -1.21 8.76 3.50
N GLY A 52 -1.25 8.75 4.83
CA GLY A 52 -1.16 10.02 5.54
C GLY A 52 0.27 10.50 5.35
N PHE A 53 0.47 11.76 5.00
CA PHE A 53 1.78 12.40 4.96
C PHE A 53 2.41 12.33 6.36
N LYS A 54 3.01 11.18 6.69
CA LYS A 54 3.84 10.98 7.87
C LYS A 54 5.28 10.97 7.38
N PRO A 55 6.05 12.04 7.65
CA PRO A 55 7.47 12.12 7.30
C PRO A 55 8.29 10.92 7.81
N ASP A 56 7.79 10.23 8.83
CA ASP A 56 8.50 9.19 9.59
C ASP A 56 8.33 7.76 9.05
N GLU A 57 7.32 7.51 8.20
CA GLU A 57 7.06 6.17 7.62
C GLU A 57 6.86 6.20 6.09
N PRO A 58 7.76 6.81 5.32
CA PRO A 58 7.57 6.95 3.89
C PRO A 58 7.81 5.66 3.09
N CYS A 59 8.53 4.70 3.68
CA CYS A 59 9.04 3.55 2.94
C CYS A 59 8.11 2.34 3.05
N LEU A 60 7.48 2.02 1.93
CA LEU A 60 6.66 0.83 1.76
C LEU A 60 7.55 -0.36 1.37
N SER A 61 7.79 -1.26 2.32
CA SER A 61 8.62 -2.47 2.15
C SER A 61 8.25 -3.57 3.15
N GLU A 62 8.71 -4.79 2.86
CA GLU A 62 8.48 -5.92 3.77
C GLU A 62 9.19 -5.72 5.10
N GLU A 63 10.38 -5.10 5.08
CA GLU A 63 11.20 -4.88 6.28
C GLU A 63 10.57 -3.89 7.24
N THR A 64 9.87 -2.87 6.73
CA THR A 64 9.10 -1.94 7.58
C THR A 64 7.76 -2.52 8.02
N GLY A 65 7.40 -3.74 7.58
CA GLY A 65 6.10 -4.36 7.86
C GLY A 65 4.91 -3.65 7.19
N THR A 66 5.18 -2.69 6.32
CA THR A 66 4.17 -1.87 5.64
C THR A 66 3.61 -2.57 4.41
N ILE A 67 4.19 -3.67 3.95
CA ILE A 67 3.58 -4.63 3.01
C ILE A 67 3.73 -6.07 3.56
N PRO A 68 2.90 -7.03 3.13
CA PRO A 68 3.00 -8.41 3.58
C PRO A 68 4.38 -9.04 3.28
N THR A 69 4.83 -9.97 4.12
CA THR A 69 6.06 -10.74 3.87
C THR A 69 5.91 -11.61 2.61
N GLY A 70 6.96 -11.69 1.79
CA GLY A 70 6.95 -12.38 0.50
C GLY A 70 6.14 -11.69 -0.59
N PHE A 71 5.81 -10.40 -0.42
CA PHE A 71 5.06 -9.63 -1.40
C PHE A 71 5.96 -9.18 -2.55
N THR A 72 5.71 -9.72 -3.74
CA THR A 72 6.36 -9.27 -4.98
C THR A 72 5.46 -8.27 -5.70
N PHE A 73 5.99 -7.13 -6.13
CA PHE A 73 5.18 -6.15 -6.86
C PHE A 73 4.87 -6.62 -8.29
N GLY A 74 3.60 -6.90 -8.59
CA GLY A 74 3.13 -7.25 -9.93
C GLY A 74 2.52 -6.06 -10.67
N SER A 75 1.70 -5.27 -9.99
CA SER A 75 1.17 -3.98 -10.45
C SER A 75 1.13 -2.96 -9.31
N ILE A 76 1.42 -1.69 -9.61
CA ILE A 76 1.42 -0.59 -8.64
C ILE A 76 0.63 0.57 -9.25
N GLY A 77 -0.30 1.13 -8.48
CA GLY A 77 -1.20 2.21 -8.91
C GLY A 77 -1.29 3.27 -7.83
N PRO A 78 -0.49 4.35 -7.92
CA PRO A 78 -0.72 5.52 -7.08
C PRO A 78 -2.14 6.04 -7.34
N ASP A 79 -2.83 6.52 -6.30
CA ASP A 79 -4.11 7.23 -6.47
C ASP A 79 -3.89 8.57 -7.19
N ALA A 80 -4.97 9.23 -7.60
CA ALA A 80 -4.90 10.49 -8.34
C ALA A 80 -4.02 11.52 -7.62
N TYR A 81 -3.17 12.23 -8.39
CA TYR A 81 -2.15 13.16 -7.89
C TYR A 81 -1.08 12.50 -6.99
N GLY A 82 -0.95 11.17 -7.04
CA GLY A 82 0.11 10.42 -6.38
C GLY A 82 1.32 10.20 -7.27
N GLU A 83 2.49 10.23 -6.66
CA GLU A 83 3.78 9.85 -7.25
C GLU A 83 4.53 8.92 -6.30
N CYS A 84 5.29 7.98 -6.85
CA CYS A 84 6.12 7.04 -6.10
C CYS A 84 7.53 6.94 -6.68
N LEU A 85 8.55 6.92 -5.83
CA LEU A 85 9.87 6.41 -6.20
C LEU A 85 9.93 4.90 -5.97
N LEU A 86 10.52 4.20 -6.93
CA LEU A 86 10.72 2.76 -6.86
C LEU A 86 12.19 2.47 -6.61
N TYR A 87 12.48 1.56 -5.69
CA TYR A 87 13.84 1.20 -5.30
C TYR A 87 14.06 -0.32 -5.40
N SER A 88 15.30 -0.68 -5.71
CA SER A 88 15.77 -2.07 -5.68
C SER A 88 16.21 -2.53 -4.30
N SER A 89 16.41 -1.60 -3.37
CA SER A 89 16.62 -1.89 -1.95
C SER A 89 15.29 -1.99 -1.21
N THR A 90 15.33 -2.52 0.00
CA THR A 90 14.18 -2.65 0.91
C THR A 90 13.99 -1.44 1.81
N ASP A 91 14.97 -0.56 1.88
CA ASP A 91 15.01 0.62 2.74
C ASP A 91 14.82 1.92 1.95
N CYS A 92 14.23 1.87 0.76
CA CYS A 92 13.98 3.05 -0.07
C CYS A 92 15.24 3.91 -0.34
N GLY A 93 16.39 3.26 -0.46
CA GLY A 93 17.67 3.89 -0.73
C GLY A 93 18.31 4.64 0.44
N TYR A 94 17.84 4.46 1.69
CA TYR A 94 18.48 5.11 2.85
C TYR A 94 19.94 4.69 3.03
N SER A 95 20.25 3.39 2.91
CA SER A 95 21.61 2.85 3.09
C SER A 95 22.59 3.26 2.00
N ASP A 96 22.11 3.46 0.76
CA ASP A 96 22.98 3.68 -0.40
C ASP A 96 22.92 5.09 -0.98
N ARG A 97 22.25 6.01 -0.28
CA ARG A 97 21.99 7.40 -0.70
C ARG A 97 21.23 7.49 -2.02
N GLY A 98 20.22 6.63 -2.19
CA GLY A 98 19.30 6.64 -3.32
C GLY A 98 19.85 6.01 -4.60
N ARG A 99 21.03 5.36 -4.57
CA ARG A 99 21.63 4.71 -5.75
C ARG A 99 20.82 3.50 -6.25
N SER A 100 20.02 2.89 -5.38
CA SER A 100 19.07 1.82 -5.69
C SER A 100 17.78 2.31 -6.37
N ARG A 101 17.63 3.62 -6.64
CA ARG A 101 16.45 4.14 -7.32
C ARG A 101 16.37 3.55 -8.74
N ILE A 102 15.27 2.86 -9.00
CA ILE A 102 14.94 2.28 -10.31
C ILE A 102 14.22 3.32 -11.17
N GLY A 103 13.35 4.11 -10.56
CA GLY A 103 12.60 5.11 -11.30
C GLY A 103 11.51 5.78 -10.49
N THR A 104 10.64 6.48 -11.22
CA THR A 104 9.46 7.17 -10.69
C THR A 104 8.21 6.63 -11.36
N LEU A 105 7.15 6.48 -10.58
CA LEU A 105 5.84 6.05 -11.02
C LEU A 105 4.80 7.11 -10.63
N LYS A 106 4.09 7.65 -11.61
CA LYS A 106 2.98 8.61 -11.39
C LYS A 106 1.64 7.89 -11.61
N PHE A 107 0.56 8.46 -11.09
CA PHE A 107 -0.81 8.06 -11.50
C PHE A 107 -0.90 7.97 -13.03
N PRO A 108 -1.55 6.94 -13.62
CA PRO A 108 -2.35 5.87 -12.99
C PRO A 108 -1.55 4.64 -12.52
N GLY A 109 -0.22 4.69 -12.61
CA GLY A 109 0.65 3.58 -12.28
C GLY A 109 0.92 2.63 -13.46
N VAL A 110 1.34 1.41 -13.15
CA VAL A 110 1.70 0.39 -14.14
C VAL A 110 1.03 -0.96 -13.83
N PRO A 111 0.43 -1.61 -14.85
CA PRO A 111 -0.11 -2.96 -14.70
C PRO A 111 1.00 -4.03 -14.63
N ASN A 112 2.23 -3.69 -15.02
CA ASN A 112 3.37 -4.60 -15.02
C ASN A 112 4.58 -3.87 -14.44
N VAL A 113 4.93 -4.20 -13.20
CA VAL A 113 6.07 -3.58 -12.52
C VAL A 113 7.38 -4.12 -13.09
N MET A 114 8.39 -3.25 -13.14
CA MET A 114 9.73 -3.62 -13.55
C MET A 114 10.33 -4.66 -12.57
N PRO A 115 11.04 -5.69 -13.06
CA PRO A 115 11.75 -6.61 -12.19
C PRO A 115 12.70 -5.87 -11.23
N GLY A 116 12.79 -6.35 -9.99
CA GLY A 116 13.74 -5.85 -9.01
C GLY A 116 13.23 -4.75 -8.08
N VAL A 117 11.99 -4.27 -8.23
CA VAL A 117 11.39 -3.36 -7.22
C VAL A 117 11.19 -4.12 -5.90
N ARG A 118 11.74 -3.58 -4.82
CA ARG A 118 11.66 -4.16 -3.46
C ARG A 118 11.06 -3.21 -2.42
N SER A 119 11.12 -1.92 -2.67
CA SER A 119 10.40 -0.93 -1.88
C SER A 119 9.98 0.26 -2.73
N LEU A 120 9.11 1.09 -2.15
CA LEU A 120 8.68 2.33 -2.77
C LEU A 120 8.33 3.38 -1.75
N TRP A 121 8.51 4.63 -2.13
CA TRP A 121 8.10 5.79 -1.36
C TRP A 121 7.12 6.57 -2.20
N CYS A 122 5.88 6.74 -1.72
CA CYS A 122 4.87 7.53 -2.40
C CYS A 122 4.47 8.79 -1.62
N TRP A 123 4.00 9.80 -2.35
CA TRP A 123 3.48 11.05 -1.80
C TRP A 123 2.45 11.67 -2.74
N THR A 124 1.75 12.69 -2.25
CA THR A 124 0.89 13.55 -3.06
C THR A 124 1.72 14.63 -3.74
N CYS A 125 1.68 14.72 -5.06
CA CYS A 125 2.15 15.90 -5.77
C CYS A 125 1.02 16.94 -5.85
N LYS A 126 1.34 18.23 -5.66
CA LYS A 126 0.36 19.29 -5.98
C LYS A 126 0.13 19.27 -7.49
N ARG A 127 -1.06 19.66 -7.94
CA ARG A 127 -1.47 19.61 -9.35
C ARG A 127 -0.52 20.39 -10.30
N SER A 128 0.24 21.36 -9.80
CA SER A 128 1.30 22.08 -10.53
C SER A 128 2.67 21.37 -10.55
N ASP A 129 2.94 20.53 -9.54
CA ASP A 129 4.29 20.02 -9.22
C ASP A 129 4.51 18.61 -9.78
N CYS A 130 3.46 17.93 -10.24
CA CYS A 130 3.59 16.63 -10.93
C CYS A 130 4.28 16.75 -12.31
N SER A 131 4.80 17.93 -12.68
CA SER A 131 5.57 18.18 -13.90
C SER A 131 7.03 17.76 -13.70
N ASP A 132 7.75 18.29 -12.70
CA ASP A 132 9.20 18.10 -12.54
C ASP A 132 9.62 18.36 -11.08
N ILE A 133 9.96 17.33 -10.30
CA ILE A 133 10.60 17.51 -8.97
C ILE A 133 12.05 17.02 -9.06
N ASN A 134 12.99 17.93 -8.78
CA ASN A 134 14.41 17.65 -8.72
C ASN A 134 14.74 16.85 -7.45
N PRO A 135 15.46 15.71 -7.53
CA PRO A 135 15.86 14.91 -6.38
C PRO A 135 16.56 15.68 -5.25
N LEU A 136 17.28 16.76 -5.56
CA LEU A 136 17.96 17.60 -4.56
C LEU A 136 16.98 18.36 -3.64
N GLU A 137 15.81 18.73 -4.14
CA GLU A 137 14.81 19.50 -3.40
C GLU A 137 14.12 18.64 -2.32
N LEU A 138 14.02 17.33 -2.57
CA LEU A 138 13.56 16.34 -1.59
C LEU A 138 14.56 16.14 -0.43
N GLU A 139 15.85 16.36 -0.67
CA GLU A 139 16.90 16.22 0.35
C GLU A 139 16.98 17.47 1.24
N ILE A 140 16.79 18.67 0.66
CA ILE A 140 16.70 19.94 1.38
C ILE A 140 15.47 19.97 2.31
N ASN A 141 14.30 19.61 1.79
CA ASN A 141 13.06 19.57 2.59
C ASN A 141 13.13 18.56 3.75
N ARG A 142 13.94 17.50 3.61
CA ARG A 142 14.21 16.52 4.68
C ARG A 142 15.07 17.10 5.81
N HIS A 143 16.01 17.99 5.49
CA HIS A 143 16.87 18.64 6.48
C HIS A 143 16.15 19.76 7.23
N GLU A 144 15.38 20.60 6.54
CA GLU A 144 14.61 21.68 7.15
C GLU A 144 13.53 21.15 8.12
N TRP A 145 12.88 20.04 7.76
CA TRP A 145 11.90 19.41 8.65
C TRP A 145 12.52 18.83 9.93
N ARG A 146 13.73 18.24 9.85
CA ARG A 146 14.47 17.77 11.04
C ARG A 146 14.88 18.91 11.97
N ALA A 147 15.15 20.09 11.43
CA ALA A 147 15.48 21.27 12.23
C ALA A 147 14.27 21.81 13.01
N GLN A 148 13.05 21.66 12.48
CA GLN A 148 11.81 22.09 13.15
C GLN A 148 11.36 21.15 14.28
N GLN A 149 11.87 19.92 14.34
CA GLN A 149 11.58 18.93 15.39
C GLN A 149 12.55 19.01 16.59
N GLN A 150 13.57 19.87 16.52
CA GLN A 150 14.57 20.08 17.58
C GLN A 150 14.40 21.43 18.31
N GLY A 151 13.29 22.12 18.06
CA GLY A 151 12.89 23.36 18.75
C GLY A 151 11.73 23.13 19.70
#